data_AF-A0A350IQH4-F1
#
_entry.id   AF-A0A350IQH4-F1
#
_cell.length_a   1.000
_cell.length_b   1.000
_cell.length_c   1.000
_cell.angle_alpha   90.00
_cell.angle_beta   90.00
_cell.angle_gamma   90.00
#
_symmetry.space_group_name_H-M   'P 1'
#
loop_
_entity.id
_entity.type
_entity.pdbx_description
1 polymer ?
#
loop_
_entity_poly.entity_id
_entity_poly.type
_entity_poly.pdbx_seq_one_letter_code
_entity_poly.pdbx_strand_id
1 'polypeptide(L)'
;MADLTLQHLVAAGLAETPPTVEGATALVLSAFQGPDALRATLDGHEPTPAPAQDTTQAPTATYLAAIEVEGFRGIGPPVALTLEPSPGLTLVVGRNGSGKSSFAEALEMLLTGSNRRWTERAKVWQDGWRNLHHGPPRITGRFRPDGGRTVMTIERRWAHEADVAVSTLTVDGKLRDLEENGWSRAL
;
A
#
# COMPACT_ATOMS: atom_id res chain seq x y z
N MET A 1 11.67 3.79 -17.29
CA MET A 1 11.76 2.32 -17.42
C MET A 1 10.40 1.77 -17.00
N ALA A 2 9.79 0.90 -17.80
CA ALA A 2 8.55 0.23 -17.41
C ALA A 2 8.80 -0.60 -16.15
N ASP A 3 7.85 -0.59 -15.21
CA ASP A 3 7.93 -1.43 -14.02
C ASP A 3 7.73 -2.90 -14.43
N LEU A 4 8.84 -3.61 -14.58
CA LEU A 4 8.88 -5.03 -14.96
C LEU A 4 8.15 -5.90 -13.93
N THR A 5 8.06 -5.46 -12.67
CA THR A 5 7.33 -6.19 -11.61
C THR A 5 5.84 -6.22 -11.92
N LEU A 6 5.27 -5.05 -12.26
CA LEU A 6 3.85 -4.94 -12.60
C LEU A 6 3.52 -5.73 -13.87
N GLN A 7 4.37 -5.66 -14.89
CA GLN A 7 4.18 -6.40 -16.13
C GLN A 7 4.17 -7.92 -15.89
N HIS A 8 5.10 -8.44 -15.08
CA HIS A 8 5.13 -9.86 -14.73
C HIS A 8 3.89 -10.30 -13.93
N LEU A 9 3.49 -9.51 -12.93
CA LEU A 9 2.29 -9.80 -12.12
C LEU A 9 1.03 -9.85 -12.99
N VAL A 10 0.87 -8.90 -13.92
CA VAL A 10 -0.28 -8.88 -14.82
C VAL A 10 -0.22 -10.04 -15.81
N ALA A 11 0.95 -10.35 -16.38
CA ALA A 11 1.10 -11.48 -17.29
C ALA A 11 0.78 -12.83 -16.60
N ALA A 12 1.26 -13.03 -15.36
CA ALA A 12 0.94 -14.21 -14.56
C ALA A 12 -0.56 -14.30 -14.26
N GLY A 13 -1.18 -13.19 -13.83
CA GLY A 13 -2.61 -13.15 -13.54
C GLY A 13 -3.50 -13.42 -14.77
N LEU A 14 -3.13 -12.91 -15.94
CA LEU A 14 -3.82 -13.18 -17.21
C LEU A 14 -3.67 -14.65 -17.64
N ALA A 15 -2.57 -15.32 -17.29
CA ALA A 15 -2.36 -16.73 -17.58
C ALA A 15 -3.14 -17.64 -16.61
N GLU A 16 -3.17 -17.29 -15.32
CA GLU A 16 -3.91 -18.05 -14.30
C GLU A 16 -5.43 -17.88 -14.43
N THR A 17 -5.90 -16.66 -14.68
CA THR A 17 -7.32 -16.32 -14.79
C THR A 17 -7.56 -15.49 -16.06
N PRO A 18 -7.65 -16.12 -17.24
CA PRO A 18 -7.81 -15.41 -18.48
C PRO A 18 -9.14 -14.65 -18.53
N PRO A 19 -9.16 -13.42 -19.08
CA PRO A 19 -10.39 -12.66 -19.24
C PRO A 19 -11.35 -13.37 -20.20
N THR A 20 -12.66 -13.26 -19.91
CA THR A 20 -13.71 -13.85 -20.75
C THR A 20 -13.90 -13.14 -22.10
N VAL A 21 -13.34 -11.94 -22.24
CA VAL A 21 -13.42 -11.14 -23.46
C VAL A 21 -12.26 -11.51 -24.38
N GLU A 22 -12.57 -11.97 -25.58
CA GLU A 22 -11.58 -12.31 -26.60
C GLU A 22 -10.67 -11.11 -26.91
N GLY A 23 -9.36 -11.37 -27.05
CA GLY A 23 -8.36 -10.33 -27.33
C GLY A 23 -8.03 -9.41 -26.15
N ALA A 24 -8.72 -9.48 -25.01
CA ALA A 24 -8.44 -8.59 -23.86
C ALA A 24 -7.02 -8.79 -23.30
N THR A 25 -6.52 -10.03 -23.25
CA THR A 25 -5.13 -10.33 -22.87
C THR A 25 -4.13 -9.61 -23.77
N ALA A 26 -4.33 -9.67 -25.09
CA ALA A 26 -3.47 -9.02 -26.07
C ALA A 26 -3.45 -7.49 -25.88
N LEU A 27 -4.62 -6.88 -25.67
CA LEU A 27 -4.73 -5.44 -25.41
C LEU A 27 -3.98 -5.03 -24.13
N VAL A 28 -4.13 -5.78 -23.04
CA VAL A 28 -3.45 -5.48 -21.77
C VAL A 28 -1.94 -5.61 -21.92
N LEU A 29 -1.44 -6.64 -22.59
CA LEU A 29 -0.01 -6.84 -22.81
C LEU A 29 0.59 -5.77 -23.74
N SER A 30 -0.10 -5.40 -24.81
CA SER A 30 0.34 -4.33 -25.73
C SER A 30 0.37 -2.96 -25.05
N ALA A 31 -0.49 -2.71 -24.05
CA ALA A 31 -0.46 -1.47 -23.28
C ALA A 31 0.86 -1.28 -22.50
N PHE A 32 1.51 -2.36 -22.03
CA PHE A 32 2.84 -2.29 -21.41
C PHE A 32 3.95 -1.93 -22.41
N GLN A 33 3.76 -2.26 -23.69
CA GLN A 33 4.72 -1.97 -24.76
C GLN A 33 4.59 -0.53 -25.30
N GLY A 34 3.51 0.16 -24.93
CA GLY A 34 3.28 1.57 -25.26
C GLY A 34 2.07 1.79 -26.18
N PRO A 35 1.74 3.06 -26.44
CA PRO A 35 0.53 3.44 -27.16
C PRO A 35 0.49 2.92 -28.61
N ASP A 36 1.64 2.87 -29.31
CA ASP A 36 1.70 2.40 -30.69
C ASP A 36 1.42 0.90 -30.81
N ALA A 37 1.99 0.09 -29.90
CA ALA A 37 1.72 -1.35 -29.83
C ALA A 37 0.25 -1.62 -29.49
N LEU A 38 -0.30 -0.90 -28.51
CA LEU A 38 -1.72 -0.99 -28.17
C LEU A 38 -2.61 -0.64 -29.38
N ARG A 39 -2.28 0.41 -30.12
CA ARG A 39 -3.02 0.82 -31.31
C ARG A 39 -2.96 -0.23 -32.41
N ALA A 40 -1.78 -0.81 -32.67
CA ALA A 40 -1.65 -1.89 -33.65
C ALA A 40 -2.54 -3.10 -33.29
N THR A 41 -2.60 -3.48 -32.01
CA THR A 41 -3.48 -4.55 -31.53
C THR A 41 -4.97 -4.20 -31.66
N LEU A 42 -5.35 -2.95 -31.39
CA LEU A 42 -6.72 -2.47 -31.64
C LEU A 42 -7.07 -2.51 -33.14
N ASP A 43 -6.10 -2.25 -34.01
CA ASP A 43 -6.22 -2.35 -35.46
C ASP A 43 -6.18 -3.81 -35.98
N GLY A 44 -6.14 -4.80 -35.08
CA GLY A 44 -6.20 -6.22 -35.41
C GLY A 44 -4.86 -6.90 -35.70
N HIS A 45 -3.73 -6.22 -35.47
CA HIS A 45 -2.41 -6.82 -35.63
C HIS A 45 -2.08 -7.70 -34.42
N GLU A 46 -1.46 -8.84 -34.66
CA GLU A 46 -0.95 -9.70 -33.58
C GLU A 46 0.08 -8.94 -32.73
N PRO A 47 -0.01 -9.01 -31.39
CA PRO A 47 0.99 -8.43 -30.51
C PRO A 47 2.36 -9.03 -30.77
N THR A 48 3.38 -8.19 -30.91
CA THR A 48 4.76 -8.67 -30.92
C THR A 48 5.09 -9.24 -29.53
N PRO A 49 5.61 -10.48 -29.45
CA PRO A 49 6.06 -11.03 -28.17
C PRO A 49 7.17 -10.14 -27.60
N ALA A 50 7.02 -9.69 -26.36
CA ALA A 50 8.12 -9.02 -25.67
C ALA A 50 9.25 -10.03 -25.45
N PRO A 51 10.53 -9.62 -25.56
CA PRO A 51 11.64 -10.49 -25.22
C PRO A 51 11.50 -10.95 -23.76
N ALA A 52 11.57 -12.27 -23.53
CA ALA A 52 11.61 -12.83 -22.18
C ALA A 52 12.86 -12.29 -21.47
N GLN A 53 12.68 -11.52 -20.41
CA GLN A 53 13.79 -11.02 -19.61
C GLN A 53 13.92 -11.87 -18.35
N ASP A 54 15.14 -12.32 -18.06
CA ASP A 54 15.47 -13.13 -16.90
C ASP A 54 15.06 -12.43 -15.59
N THR A 55 14.14 -13.06 -14.87
CA THR A 55 13.65 -12.65 -13.56
C THR A 55 14.61 -13.08 -12.46
N THR A 56 15.89 -12.71 -12.57
CA THR A 56 16.82 -12.87 -11.45
C THR A 56 16.51 -11.81 -10.38
N GLN A 57 15.67 -12.23 -9.44
CA GLN A 57 15.48 -11.65 -8.10
C GLN A 57 14.77 -10.28 -8.06
N ALA A 58 13.48 -10.28 -8.41
CA ALA A 58 12.59 -9.18 -8.03
C ALA A 58 12.51 -9.10 -6.49
N PRO A 59 12.45 -7.89 -5.89
CA PRO A 59 12.20 -7.75 -4.46
C PRO A 59 10.91 -8.48 -4.11
N THR A 60 10.94 -9.28 -3.04
CA THR A 60 9.74 -9.97 -2.54
C THR A 60 8.70 -8.91 -2.19
N ALA A 61 7.67 -8.78 -3.02
CA ALA A 61 6.58 -7.84 -2.78
C ALA A 61 6.02 -8.10 -1.37
N THR A 62 5.56 -7.06 -0.68
CA THR A 62 4.97 -7.21 0.66
C THR A 62 3.57 -6.63 0.63
N TYR A 63 2.59 -7.47 0.97
CA TYR A 63 1.16 -7.14 0.89
C TYR A 63 0.60 -6.79 2.27
N LEU A 64 -0.24 -5.75 2.34
CA LEU A 64 -0.99 -5.42 3.54
C LEU A 64 -2.09 -6.46 3.76
N ALA A 65 -2.06 -7.15 4.90
CA ALA A 65 -3.06 -8.11 5.33
C ALA A 65 -4.14 -7.47 6.21
N ALA A 66 -3.74 -6.53 7.05
CA ALA A 66 -4.68 -5.77 7.86
C ALA A 66 -4.07 -4.48 8.37
N ILE A 67 -4.92 -3.50 8.68
CA ILE A 67 -4.58 -2.31 9.44
C ILE A 67 -5.60 -2.09 10.56
N GLU A 68 -5.12 -1.91 11.78
CA GLU A 68 -5.90 -1.55 12.96
C GLU A 68 -5.50 -0.17 13.44
N VAL A 69 -6.49 0.66 13.75
CA VAL A 69 -6.30 2.06 14.12
C VAL A 69 -7.11 2.39 15.36
N GLU A 70 -6.47 3.05 16.32
CA GLU A 70 -7.07 3.52 17.58
C GLU A 70 -6.56 4.94 17.88
N GLY A 71 -7.45 5.81 18.38
CA GLY A 71 -7.09 7.16 18.86
C GLY A 71 -6.48 8.08 17.80
N PHE A 72 -6.71 7.81 16.51
CA PHE A 72 -6.12 8.54 15.39
C PHE A 72 -7.19 9.19 14.53
N ARG A 73 -7.09 10.51 14.32
CA ARG A 73 -8.05 11.32 13.55
C ARG A 73 -9.47 11.10 14.08
N GLY A 74 -10.42 10.82 13.19
CA GLY A 74 -11.81 10.53 13.57
C GLY A 74 -12.04 9.14 14.17
N ILE A 75 -11.02 8.28 14.23
CA ILE A 75 -11.14 6.92 14.77
C ILE A 75 -10.83 6.96 16.28
N GLY A 76 -11.84 6.64 17.09
CA GLY A 76 -11.72 6.56 18.54
C GLY A 76 -11.30 5.14 18.98
N PRO A 77 -12.25 4.26 19.34
CA PRO A 77 -11.95 2.86 19.67
C PRO A 77 -11.23 2.11 18.54
N PRO A 78 -10.55 0.99 18.84
CA PRO A 78 -9.87 0.18 17.83
C PRO A 78 -10.80 -0.28 16.71
N VAL A 79 -10.43 0.01 15.47
CA VAL A 79 -11.12 -0.49 14.26
C VAL A 79 -10.09 -1.10 13.32
N ALA A 80 -10.38 -2.32 12.86
CA ALA A 80 -9.53 -3.05 11.91
C ALA A 80 -10.17 -3.15 10.52
N LEU A 81 -9.36 -2.92 9.49
CA LEU A 81 -9.64 -3.25 8.09
C LEU A 81 -8.76 -4.43 7.69
N THR A 82 -9.38 -5.55 7.32
CA THR A 82 -8.69 -6.75 6.82
C THR A 82 -8.76 -6.78 5.29
N LEU A 83 -7.67 -7.18 4.65
CA LEU A 83 -7.49 -7.23 3.21
C LEU A 83 -6.96 -8.60 2.80
N GLU A 84 -7.23 -9.01 1.56
CA GLU A 84 -6.55 -10.18 1.00
C GLU A 84 -5.10 -9.78 0.67
N PRO A 85 -4.08 -10.38 1.30
CA PRO A 85 -2.69 -9.98 1.10
C PRO A 85 -2.10 -10.63 -0.16
N SER A 86 -2.66 -10.31 -1.31
CA SER A 86 -2.26 -10.82 -2.63
C SER A 86 -2.11 -9.67 -3.62
N PRO A 87 -1.45 -9.89 -4.77
CA PRO A 87 -1.57 -8.98 -5.91
C PRO A 87 -3.05 -8.71 -6.23
N GLY A 88 -3.39 -7.45 -6.50
CA GLY A 88 -4.75 -7.08 -6.88
C GLY A 88 -5.08 -5.60 -6.63
N LEU A 89 -6.33 -5.25 -6.94
CA LEU A 89 -6.90 -3.93 -6.67
C LEU A 89 -7.98 -4.04 -5.60
N THR A 90 -7.75 -3.43 -4.44
CA THR A 90 -8.79 -3.30 -3.41
C THR A 90 -9.35 -1.88 -3.40
N LEU A 91 -10.68 -1.75 -3.50
CA LEU A 91 -11.38 -0.47 -3.43
C LEU A 91 -12.10 -0.32 -2.08
N VAL A 92 -11.73 0.71 -1.31
CA VAL A 92 -12.40 1.05 -0.04
C VAL A 92 -13.41 2.18 -0.27
N VAL A 93 -14.71 1.88 -0.15
CA VAL A 93 -15.83 2.80 -0.41
C VAL A 93 -16.65 3.10 0.83
N GLY A 94 -17.36 4.22 0.84
CA GLY A 94 -18.17 4.66 1.99
C GLY A 94 -18.48 6.16 1.98
N ARG A 95 -19.43 6.60 2.81
CA ARG A 95 -19.85 8.01 2.91
C ARG A 95 -18.72 8.94 3.36
N ASN A 96 -18.86 10.24 3.12
CA ASN A 96 -17.94 11.23 3.68
C ASN A 96 -17.94 11.13 5.23
N GLY A 97 -16.76 11.23 5.83
CA GLY A 97 -16.60 11.05 7.28
C GLY A 97 -16.51 9.60 7.78
N SER A 98 -16.63 8.59 6.90
CA SER A 98 -16.59 7.17 7.32
C SER A 98 -15.18 6.62 7.66
N GLY A 99 -14.16 7.46 7.76
CA GLY A 99 -12.80 7.04 8.12
C GLY A 99 -11.91 6.48 7.00
N LYS A 100 -12.35 6.45 5.73
CA LYS A 100 -11.53 5.93 4.59
C LYS A 100 -10.16 6.60 4.50
N SER A 101 -10.16 7.94 4.45
CA SER A 101 -8.91 8.70 4.44
C SER A 101 -8.12 8.54 5.73
N SER A 102 -8.78 8.30 6.87
CA SER A 102 -8.10 8.05 8.14
C SER A 102 -7.31 6.75 8.12
N PHE A 103 -7.83 5.68 7.51
CA PHE A 103 -7.07 4.44 7.31
C PHE A 103 -5.87 4.62 6.38
N ALA A 104 -6.05 5.34 5.26
CA ALA A 104 -4.95 5.63 4.35
C ALA A 104 -3.86 6.51 5.02
N GLU A 105 -4.29 7.56 5.72
CA GLU A 105 -3.40 8.44 6.49
C GLU A 105 -2.68 7.67 7.62
N ALA A 106 -3.37 6.72 8.27
CA ALA A 106 -2.80 5.87 9.31
C ALA A 106 -1.75 4.90 8.76
N LEU A 107 -1.99 4.30 7.59
CA LEU A 107 -1.01 3.43 6.94
C LEU A 107 0.27 4.20 6.56
N GLU A 108 0.12 5.41 6.02
CA GLU A 108 1.25 6.28 5.70
C GLU A 108 2.03 6.66 6.96
N MET A 109 1.32 7.01 8.04
CA MET A 109 1.91 7.34 9.34
C MET A 109 2.64 6.14 9.96
N LEU A 110 2.06 4.95 9.87
CA LEU A 110 2.68 3.71 10.36
C LEU A 110 4.06 3.52 9.73
N LEU A 111 4.11 3.57 8.40
CA LEU A 111 5.29 3.21 7.62
C LEU A 111 6.35 4.32 7.59
N THR A 112 5.94 5.59 7.55
CA THR A 112 6.88 6.70 7.30
C THR A 112 7.04 7.63 8.50
N GLY A 113 6.18 7.52 9.53
CA GLY A 113 6.14 8.47 10.64
C GLY A 113 5.65 9.86 10.24
N SER A 114 5.12 10.02 9.03
CA SER A 114 4.64 11.30 8.51
C SER A 114 3.38 11.11 7.67
N ASN A 115 2.75 12.23 7.32
CA ASN A 115 1.65 12.26 6.37
C ASN A 115 1.87 13.41 5.39
N ARG A 116 2.00 13.13 4.09
CA ARG A 116 2.24 14.16 3.05
C ARG A 116 1.23 15.31 3.10
N ARG A 117 -0.03 15.02 3.45
CA ARG A 117 -1.08 16.03 3.54
C ARG A 117 -0.84 17.06 4.65
N TRP A 118 -0.04 16.72 5.66
CA TRP A 118 0.19 17.55 6.85
C TRP A 118 1.48 18.36 6.74
N THR A 119 2.49 17.82 6.06
CA THR A 119 3.79 18.48 5.86
C THR A 119 3.69 19.78 5.05
N GLU A 120 2.68 19.88 4.17
CA GLU A 120 2.46 21.06 3.32
C GLU A 120 1.39 22.02 3.86
N ARG A 121 0.82 21.77 5.06
CA ARG A 121 -0.30 22.56 5.62
C ARG A 121 0.03 23.22 6.96
N ALA A 122 -0.73 24.27 7.30
CA ALA A 122 -0.58 25.03 8.53
C ALA A 122 -0.67 24.15 9.80
N LYS A 123 0.05 24.55 10.85
CA LYS A 123 0.24 23.88 12.16
C LYS A 123 -1.01 23.22 12.76
N VAL A 124 -2.19 23.80 12.54
CA VAL A 124 -3.51 23.27 12.97
C VAL A 124 -3.79 21.84 12.46
N TRP A 125 -3.25 21.44 11.30
CA TRP A 125 -3.40 20.07 10.79
C TRP A 125 -2.45 19.07 11.47
N GLN A 126 -1.28 19.54 11.94
CA GLN A 126 -0.38 18.75 12.76
C GLN A 126 -0.96 18.53 14.15
N ASP A 127 -1.79 19.44 14.67
CA ASP A 127 -2.48 19.30 15.96
C ASP A 127 -3.71 18.37 15.87
N GLY A 128 -4.36 18.30 14.69
CA GLY A 128 -5.57 17.51 14.46
C GLY A 128 -5.35 16.02 14.14
N TRP A 129 -4.17 15.47 14.47
CA TRP A 129 -3.83 14.07 14.20
C TRP A 129 -4.38 13.10 15.25
N ARG A 130 -4.44 13.54 16.51
CA ARG A 130 -4.96 12.78 17.64
C ARG A 130 -6.47 12.85 17.67
N ASN A 131 -7.11 11.73 18.04
CA ASN A 131 -8.52 11.76 18.38
C ASN A 131 -8.70 12.52 19.71
N LEU A 132 -9.65 13.46 19.77
CA LEU A 132 -9.87 14.29 20.95
C LEU A 132 -10.55 13.56 22.11
N HIS A 133 -11.13 12.39 21.84
CA HIS A 133 -12.00 11.68 22.78
C HIS A 133 -11.47 10.30 23.16
N HIS A 134 -10.41 9.82 22.51
CA HIS A 134 -9.87 8.48 22.71
C HIS A 134 -8.35 8.46 22.54
N GLY A 135 -7.67 7.79 23.46
CA GLY A 135 -6.22 7.61 23.42
C GLY A 135 -5.76 6.60 24.48
N PRO A 136 -4.47 6.23 24.48
CA PRO A 136 -3.42 6.74 23.60
C PRO A 136 -3.51 6.23 22.15
N PRO A 137 -3.00 6.97 21.15
CA PRO A 137 -3.05 6.55 19.75
C PRO A 137 -2.19 5.32 19.47
N ARG A 138 -2.71 4.42 18.64
CA ARG A 138 -2.03 3.21 18.17
C ARG A 138 -2.43 2.88 16.74
N ILE A 139 -1.45 2.49 15.94
CA ILE A 139 -1.65 1.99 14.59
C ILE A 139 -0.87 0.70 14.44
N THR A 140 -1.54 -0.37 14.01
CA THR A 140 -0.94 -1.69 13.80
C THR A 140 -1.21 -2.17 12.39
N GLY A 141 -0.17 -2.45 11.61
CA GLY A 141 -0.27 -3.04 10.28
C GLY A 141 0.29 -4.46 10.29
N ARG A 142 -0.44 -5.38 9.66
CA ARG A 142 0.01 -6.76 9.40
C ARG A 142 0.34 -6.89 7.93
N PHE A 143 1.50 -7.43 7.62
CA PHE A 143 2.05 -7.52 6.28
C PHE A 143 2.50 -8.95 5.96
N ARG A 144 2.29 -9.39 4.72
CA ARG A 144 2.71 -10.71 4.23
C ARG A 144 3.69 -10.53 3.06
N PRO A 145 4.96 -10.95 3.21
CA PRO A 145 5.86 -11.07 2.07
C PRO A 145 5.33 -12.08 1.06
N ASP A 146 5.53 -11.80 -0.22
CA ASP A 146 5.15 -12.67 -1.33
C ASP A 146 5.87 -14.02 -1.23
N GLY A 147 5.13 -15.12 -1.38
CA GLY A 147 5.60 -16.48 -1.11
C GLY A 147 6.00 -16.79 0.34
N GLY A 148 5.97 -15.80 1.25
CA GLY A 148 6.28 -15.96 2.67
C GLY A 148 5.09 -16.44 3.48
N ARG A 149 5.32 -17.36 4.44
CA ARG A 149 4.29 -17.81 5.39
C ARG A 149 4.19 -16.92 6.63
N THR A 150 5.22 -16.14 6.93
CA THR A 150 5.30 -15.37 8.17
C THR A 150 4.71 -13.98 7.97
N VAL A 151 3.68 -13.66 8.75
CA VAL A 151 3.11 -12.31 8.83
C VAL A 151 4.02 -11.45 9.69
N MET A 152 4.45 -10.32 9.15
CA MET A 152 5.16 -9.28 9.87
C MET A 152 4.15 -8.31 10.49
N THR A 153 4.34 -7.96 11.76
CA THR A 153 3.52 -6.95 12.46
C THR A 153 4.34 -5.70 12.68
N ILE A 154 3.87 -4.57 12.15
CA ILE A 154 4.44 -3.25 12.39
C ILE A 154 3.46 -2.50 13.29
N GLU A 155 3.94 -1.95 14.39
CA GLU A 155 3.14 -1.13 15.30
C GLU A 155 3.81 0.23 15.51
N ARG A 156 3.03 1.30 15.41
CA ARG A 156 3.42 2.64 15.87
C ARG A 156 2.48 3.10 16.97
N ARG A 157 3.05 3.55 18.08
CA ARG A 157 2.31 4.02 19.26
C ARG A 157 2.87 5.33 19.78
N TRP A 158 2.02 6.09 20.46
CA TRP A 158 2.37 7.35 21.09
C TRP A 158 1.94 7.35 22.56
N ALA A 159 2.64 8.11 23.39
CA ALA A 159 2.12 8.44 24.71
C ALA A 159 0.96 9.45 24.58
N HIS A 160 0.10 9.54 25.60
CA HIS A 160 -1.12 10.35 25.57
C HIS A 160 -0.89 11.80 25.10
N GLU A 161 0.18 12.44 25.57
CA GLU A 161 0.53 13.83 25.27
C GLU A 161 1.73 13.98 24.31
N ALA A 162 2.18 12.89 23.69
CA ALA A 162 3.35 12.97 22.80
C ALA A 162 3.07 13.81 21.56
N ASP A 163 4.04 14.59 21.12
CA ASP A 163 4.03 15.20 19.79
C ASP A 163 3.92 14.11 18.70
N VAL A 164 3.34 14.44 17.54
CA VAL A 164 3.18 13.51 16.41
C VAL A 164 4.51 12.86 15.99
N ALA A 165 5.62 13.60 16.07
CA ALA A 165 6.95 13.10 15.74
C ALA A 165 7.51 12.13 16.80
N VAL A 166 7.01 12.19 18.04
CA VAL A 166 7.51 11.40 19.18
C VAL A 166 6.70 10.12 19.30
N SER A 167 7.07 9.14 18.49
CA SER A 167 6.43 7.82 18.44
C SER A 167 7.41 6.69 18.74
N THR A 168 6.87 5.55 19.18
CA THR A 168 7.61 4.29 19.24
C THR A 168 7.18 3.40 18.09
N LEU A 169 8.14 2.97 17.27
CA LEU A 169 7.94 1.98 16.21
C LEU A 169 8.47 0.62 16.66
N THR A 170 7.67 -0.43 16.44
CA THR A 170 8.13 -1.81 16.60
C THR A 170 7.81 -2.64 15.36
N VAL A 171 8.69 -3.60 15.06
CA VAL A 171 8.48 -4.65 14.05
C VAL A 171 8.64 -5.99 14.76
N ASP A 172 7.59 -6.80 14.74
CA ASP A 172 7.47 -8.05 15.48
C ASP A 172 7.86 -7.89 16.97
N GLY A 173 7.37 -6.80 17.58
CA GLY A 173 7.60 -6.47 18.98
C GLY A 173 8.99 -5.93 19.31
N LYS A 174 9.91 -5.85 18.33
CA LYS A 174 11.25 -5.29 18.51
C LYS A 174 11.28 -3.83 18.11
N LEU A 175 11.88 -2.98 18.95
CA LEU A 175 12.08 -1.56 18.63
C LEU A 175 12.86 -1.37 17.32
N ARG A 176 12.47 -0.36 16.55
CA ARG A 176 13.09 0.02 15.28
C ARG A 176 13.17 1.53 15.13
N ASP A 177 14.23 1.99 14.50
CA ASP A 177 14.34 3.36 13.98
C ASP A 177 13.93 3.39 12.50
N LEU A 178 13.24 4.45 12.06
CA LEU A 178 12.86 4.64 10.67
C LEU A 178 14.08 4.84 9.75
N GLU A 179 15.11 5.54 10.23
CA GLU A 179 16.31 5.84 9.44
C GLU A 179 17.13 4.57 9.18
N GLU A 180 17.27 3.71 10.18
CA GLU A 180 18.01 2.44 10.08
C GLU A 180 17.38 1.45 9.08
N ASN A 181 16.09 1.60 8.77
CA ASN A 181 15.36 0.74 7.84
C ASN A 181 15.20 1.35 6.44
N GLY A 182 15.74 2.56 6.20
CA GLY A 182 15.60 3.26 4.92
C GLY A 182 14.15 3.71 4.62
N TRP A 183 13.29 3.81 5.65
CA TRP A 183 11.87 4.17 5.51
C TRP A 183 11.59 5.66 5.79
N SER A 184 12.64 6.47 5.90
CA SER A 184 12.55 7.90 6.18
C SER A 184 11.92 8.72 5.03
N ARG A 185 11.70 8.12 3.86
CA ARG A 185 11.10 8.78 2.70
C ARG A 185 9.96 7.96 2.10
N ALA A 186 8.78 8.58 2.00
CA ALA A 186 7.67 8.03 1.21
C ALA A 186 8.06 7.99 -0.28
N LEU A 187 7.84 6.85 -0.95
CA LEU A 187 8.07 6.63 -2.39
C LEU A 187 7.37 7.68 -3.27
#